data_AF-A0AAN2FFK8-F1
#
_entry.id   AF-A0AAN2FFK8-F1
#
_cell.length_a   1.000
_cell.length_b   1.000
_cell.length_c   1.000
_cell.angle_alpha   90.00
_cell.angle_beta   90.00
_cell.angle_gamma   90.00
#
_symmetry.space_group_name_H-M   'P 1'
#
loop_
_entity.id
_entity.type
_entity.pdbx_description
1 polymer ?
#
loop_
_entity_poly.entity_id
_entity_poly.type
_entity_poly.pdbx_seq_one_letter_code
_entity_poly.pdbx_strand_id
1 'polypeptide(L)'
;MKHPKVKVDGKNINDKATIIYNGRITIKGIPEDAYRYVVNGKPAIDWVMERQCVKTDKDSGLENDANLWATETMNNPKYPFELILRMITVSLETMKIVDSLPALELE
;
A
#
# COMPACT_ATOMS: atom_id res chain seq x y z
N MET A 1 5.41 0.05 7.21
CA MET A 1 5.81 0.93 6.09
C MET A 1 5.23 2.31 6.30
N LYS A 2 5.81 3.37 5.75
CA LYS A 2 5.23 4.73 5.87
C LYS A 2 5.61 5.65 4.72
N HIS A 3 4.75 6.63 4.46
CA HIS A 3 5.12 7.80 3.66
C HIS A 3 6.05 8.71 4.46
N PRO A 4 7.14 9.23 3.86
CA PRO A 4 7.85 10.36 4.44
C PRO A 4 6.95 11.59 4.46
N LYS A 5 7.24 12.50 5.39
CA LYS A 5 6.57 13.81 5.46
C LYS A 5 7.41 14.82 4.69
N VAL A 6 6.76 15.59 3.84
CA VAL A 6 7.35 16.74 3.14
C VAL A 6 6.58 18.01 3.50
N LYS A 7 7.28 19.15 3.48
CA LYS A 7 6.70 20.44 3.85
C LYS A 7 6.26 21.17 2.59
N VAL A 8 4.96 21.41 2.46
CA VAL A 8 4.36 22.18 1.37
C VAL A 8 3.53 23.29 2.00
N ASP A 9 3.80 24.55 1.65
CA ASP A 9 3.14 25.74 2.18
C ASP A 9 3.03 25.76 3.71
N GLY A 10 4.12 25.37 4.38
CA GLY A 10 4.19 25.34 5.84
C GLY A 10 3.56 24.11 6.50
N LYS A 11 2.85 23.25 5.76
CA LYS A 11 2.16 22.05 6.27
C LYS A 11 2.94 20.77 5.94
N ASN A 12 2.91 19.80 6.87
CA ASN A 12 3.50 18.48 6.66
C ASN A 12 2.50 17.55 5.95
N ILE A 13 2.73 17.28 4.68
CA ILE A 13 1.94 16.34 3.88
C ILE A 13 2.69 15.03 3.67
N ASN A 14 1.96 13.95 3.35
CA ASN A 14 2.58 12.68 2.98
C ASN A 14 3.09 12.76 1.54
N ASP A 15 4.37 12.42 1.33
CA ASP A 15 4.90 12.19 -0.02
C ASP A 15 4.48 10.79 -0.50
N LYS A 16 3.47 10.75 -1.36
CA LYS A 16 2.94 9.51 -1.94
C LYS A 16 3.84 8.91 -3.02
N ALA A 17 4.81 9.66 -3.56
CA ALA A 17 5.76 9.13 -4.52
C ALA A 17 6.83 8.23 -3.87
N THR A 18 6.89 8.22 -2.53
CA THR A 18 7.89 7.50 -1.74
C THR A 18 7.24 6.66 -0.63
N ILE A 19 7.65 5.39 -0.52
CA ILE A 19 7.34 4.53 0.63
C ILE A 19 8.64 4.11 1.31
N ILE A 20 8.77 4.43 2.60
CA ILE A 20 9.80 3.85 3.46
C ILE A 20 9.30 2.48 3.91
N TYR A 21 9.89 1.42 3.34
CA TYR A 21 9.54 0.05 3.69
C TYR A 21 10.09 -0.29 5.08
N ASN A 22 11.40 -0.08 5.28
CA ASN A 22 12.09 -0.21 6.56
C ASN A 22 13.35 0.70 6.60
N GLY A 23 14.22 0.55 7.60
CA GLY A 23 15.44 1.37 7.73
C GLY A 23 16.53 1.15 6.67
N ARG A 24 16.33 0.21 5.74
CA ARG A 24 17.29 -0.15 4.67
C ARG A 24 16.71 -0.02 3.26
N ILE A 25 15.39 -0.13 3.12
CA ILE A 25 14.70 -0.21 1.83
C ILE A 25 13.69 0.93 1.72
N THR A 26 13.78 1.66 0.61
CA THR A 26 12.86 2.74 0.23
C THR A 26 12.42 2.55 -1.21
N ILE A 27 11.11 2.60 -1.45
CA ILE A 27 10.50 2.55 -2.78
C ILE A 27 10.24 3.99 -3.20
N LYS A 28 10.66 4.38 -4.41
CA LYS A 28 10.53 5.73 -4.96
C LYS A 28 9.92 5.70 -6.35
N GLY A 29 9.38 6.84 -6.80
CA GLY A 29 8.84 6.99 -8.14
C GLY A 29 7.48 6.32 -8.31
N ILE A 30 6.71 6.19 -7.22
CA ILE A 30 5.35 5.64 -7.27
C ILE A 30 4.44 6.68 -7.96
N PRO A 31 3.76 6.34 -9.06
CA PRO A 31 2.84 7.26 -9.72
C PRO A 31 1.67 7.63 -8.80
N GLU A 32 1.30 8.91 -8.76
CA GLU A 32 0.17 9.38 -7.96
C GLU A 32 -1.14 8.68 -8.34
N ASP A 33 -1.30 8.37 -9.63
CA ASP A 33 -2.44 7.65 -10.20
C ASP A 33 -2.68 6.27 -9.54
N ALA A 34 -1.62 5.63 -9.02
CA ALA A 34 -1.73 4.35 -8.31
C ALA A 34 -2.55 4.45 -7.02
N TYR A 35 -2.80 5.65 -6.49
CA TYR A 35 -3.63 5.87 -5.31
C TYR A 35 -5.11 6.11 -5.64
N ARG A 36 -5.50 6.21 -6.92
CA ARG A 36 -6.92 6.35 -7.32
C ARG A 36 -7.72 5.07 -7.09
N TYR A 37 -7.06 3.91 -7.12
CA TYR A 37 -7.73 2.66 -6.85
C TYR A 37 -8.07 2.54 -5.35
N VAL A 38 -9.31 2.87 -5.02
CA VAL A 38 -9.85 2.93 -3.65
C VAL A 38 -10.78 1.76 -3.40
N VAL A 39 -10.54 1.05 -2.29
CA VAL A 39 -11.38 -0.05 -1.82
C VAL A 39 -11.80 0.24 -0.39
N ASN A 40 -13.11 0.22 -0.13
CA ASN A 40 -13.68 0.50 1.19
C ASN A 40 -13.20 1.85 1.78
N GLY A 41 -13.18 2.89 0.96
CA GLY A 41 -12.84 4.27 1.37
C GLY A 41 -11.34 4.56 1.56
N LYS A 42 -10.45 3.61 1.26
CA LYS A 42 -8.99 3.79 1.35
C LYS A 42 -8.26 3.26 0.11
N PRO A 43 -7.18 3.91 -0.36
CA PRO A 43 -6.34 3.38 -1.45
C PRO A 43 -5.86 1.95 -1.16
N ALA A 44 -5.85 1.08 -2.17
CA ALA A 44 -5.43 -0.31 -2.00
C ALA A 44 -3.98 -0.45 -1.49
N ILE A 45 -3.09 0.46 -1.91
CA ILE A 45 -1.70 0.55 -1.44
C ILE A 45 -1.66 0.82 0.07
N ASP A 46 -2.50 1.74 0.57
CA ASP A 46 -2.54 2.10 1.99
C ASP A 46 -3.02 0.93 2.86
N TRP A 47 -3.93 0.09 2.34
CA TRP A 47 -4.33 -1.16 3.01
C TRP A 47 -3.15 -2.11 3.22
N VAL A 48 -2.32 -2.32 2.20
CA VAL A 48 -1.14 -3.17 2.30
C VAL A 48 -0.14 -2.57 3.30
N MET A 49 0.11 -1.26 3.22
CA MET A 49 1.04 -0.59 4.14
C MET A 49 0.62 -0.69 5.62
N GLU A 50 -0.69 -0.65 5.89
CA GLU A 50 -1.25 -0.78 7.23
C GLU A 50 -1.21 -2.23 7.74
N ARG A 51 -1.57 -3.20 6.89
CA ARG A 51 -1.72 -4.60 7.31
C ARG A 51 -0.41 -5.38 7.33
N GLN A 52 0.55 -5.02 6.48
CA GLN A 52 1.87 -5.64 6.46
C GLN A 52 2.78 -5.01 7.52
N CYS A 53 2.45 -5.23 8.78
CA CYS A 53 3.22 -4.77 9.94
C CYS A 53 3.22 -5.82 11.06
N VAL A 54 4.05 -5.57 12.08
CA VAL A 54 3.97 -6.29 13.35
C VAL A 54 3.10 -5.47 14.29
N LYS A 55 2.03 -6.06 14.82
CA LYS A 55 1.11 -5.39 15.74
C LYS A 55 0.67 -6.35 16.83
N THR A 56 0.85 -5.93 18.08
CA THR A 56 0.30 -6.63 19.24
C THR A 56 -1.06 -6.06 19.58
N ASP A 57 -2.06 -6.93 19.72
CA ASP A 57 -3.36 -6.56 20.29
C ASP A 57 -3.21 -6.30 21.79
N LYS A 58 -3.76 -5.17 22.27
CA LYS A 58 -3.52 -4.72 23.65
C LYS A 58 -4.30 -5.52 24.68
N ASP A 59 -5.48 -5.99 24.31
CA ASP A 59 -6.40 -6.63 25.25
C ASP A 59 -6.04 -8.11 25.41
N SER A 60 -5.75 -8.80 24.30
CA SER A 60 -5.37 -10.21 24.30
C SER A 60 -3.87 -10.47 24.44
N GLY A 61 -3.03 -9.47 24.15
CA GLY A 61 -1.57 -9.64 24.07
C GLY A 61 -1.09 -10.45 22.87
N LEU A 62 -2.00 -10.83 21.95
CA LEU A 62 -1.65 -11.63 20.78
C LEU A 62 -0.93 -10.77 19.73
N GLU A 63 0.22 -11.24 19.28
CA GLU A 63 0.99 -10.60 18.22
C GLU A 63 0.52 -11.08 16.83
N ASN A 64 0.28 -10.12 15.95
CA ASN A 64 0.09 -10.33 14.53
C ASN A 64 1.36 -9.90 13.81
N ASP A 65 2.18 -10.87 13.39
CA ASP A 65 3.42 -10.66 12.65
C ASP A 65 3.30 -11.10 11.19
N ALA A 66 3.20 -10.11 10.29
CA ALA A 66 3.17 -10.35 8.86
C ALA A 66 4.47 -10.99 8.30
N ASN A 67 5.63 -10.78 8.93
CA ASN A 67 6.89 -11.38 8.51
C ASN A 67 6.94 -12.87 8.86
N LEU A 68 6.44 -13.24 10.05
CA LEU A 68 6.34 -14.63 10.46
C LEU A 68 5.44 -15.41 9.50
N TRP A 69 4.28 -14.85 9.14
CA TRP A 69 3.39 -15.44 8.15
C TRP A 69 4.06 -15.59 6.77
N ALA A 70 4.83 -14.59 6.35
CA ALA A 70 5.59 -14.63 5.10
C ALA A 70 6.62 -15.77 5.08
N THR A 71 7.27 -16.07 6.23
CA THR A 71 8.23 -17.17 6.33
C THR A 71 7.57 -18.53 6.49
N GLU A 72 6.57 -18.66 7.34
CA GLU A 72 6.00 -19.96 7.71
C GLU A 72 4.92 -20.45 6.75
N THR A 73 4.10 -19.54 6.24
CA THR A 73 2.97 -19.90 5.36
C THR A 73 3.31 -19.70 3.89
N MET A 74 3.88 -18.55 3.53
CA MET A 74 4.22 -18.25 2.13
C MET A 74 5.56 -18.82 1.68
N ASN A 75 6.40 -19.26 2.62
CA ASN A 75 7.78 -19.70 2.37
C ASN A 75 8.58 -18.67 1.53
N ASN A 76 8.30 -17.37 1.74
CA ASN A 76 8.91 -16.26 1.01
C ASN A 76 9.07 -15.04 1.94
N PRO A 77 10.26 -14.83 2.52
CA PRO A 77 10.54 -13.68 3.38
C PRO A 77 10.37 -12.32 2.69
N LYS A 78 10.43 -12.28 1.36
CA LYS A 78 10.26 -11.05 0.57
C LYS A 78 8.78 -10.76 0.26
N TYR A 79 7.87 -11.64 0.66
CA TYR A 79 6.46 -11.53 0.30
C TYR A 79 5.84 -10.15 0.62
N PRO A 80 6.01 -9.55 1.81
CA PRO A 80 5.40 -8.24 2.09
C PRO A 80 5.93 -7.13 1.18
N PHE A 81 7.21 -7.20 0.80
CA PHE A 81 7.83 -6.28 -0.14
C PHE A 81 7.32 -6.49 -1.57
N GLU A 82 7.23 -7.74 -2.03
CA GLU A 82 6.68 -8.06 -3.34
C GLU A 82 5.19 -7.69 -3.44
N LEU A 83 4.44 -7.89 -2.36
CA LEU A 83 3.02 -7.56 -2.29
C LEU A 83 2.77 -6.07 -2.51
N ILE A 84 3.53 -5.18 -1.84
CA ILE A 84 3.36 -3.74 -2.04
C ILE A 84 3.72 -3.31 -3.47
N LEU A 85 4.77 -3.90 -4.06
CA LEU A 85 5.13 -3.62 -5.46
C LEU A 85 4.05 -4.09 -6.44
N ARG A 86 3.53 -5.31 -6.25
CA ARG A 86 2.43 -5.84 -7.06
C ARG A 86 1.17 -4.99 -6.90
N MET A 87 0.87 -4.51 -5.69
CA MET A 87 -0.31 -3.68 -5.43
C MET A 87 -0.24 -2.34 -6.17
N ILE A 88 0.95 -1.75 -6.31
CA ILE A 88 1.13 -0.53 -7.13
C ILE A 88 0.75 -0.83 -8.58
N THR A 89 1.25 -1.92 -9.16
CA THR A 89 0.92 -2.31 -10.54
C THR A 89 -0.56 -2.64 -10.69
N VAL A 90 -1.14 -3.44 -9.79
CA VAL A 90 -2.57 -3.78 -9.80
C VAL A 90 -3.41 -2.52 -9.79
N SER A 91 -3.08 -1.54 -8.93
CA SER A 91 -3.82 -0.29 -8.84
C SER A 91 -3.82 0.47 -10.17
N LEU A 92 -2.67 0.56 -10.84
CA LEU A 92 -2.55 1.22 -12.14
C LEU A 92 -3.31 0.48 -13.24
N GLU A 93 -3.15 -0.85 -13.34
CA GLU A 93 -3.84 -1.65 -14.35
C GLU A 93 -5.36 -1.65 -14.14
N THR A 94 -5.82 -1.67 -12.88
CA THR A 94 -7.25 -1.54 -12.56
C THR A 94 -7.78 -0.20 -13.03
N MET A 95 -7.08 0.91 -12.77
CA MET A 95 -7.55 2.22 -13.22
C MET A 95 -7.55 2.35 -14.75
N LYS A 96 -6.58 1.75 -15.46
CA LYS A 96 -6.62 1.68 -16.93
C LYS A 96 -7.88 0.97 -17.44
N ILE A 97 -8.28 -0.14 -16.82
CA ILE A 97 -9.50 -0.86 -17.19
C ILE A 97 -10.73 0.01 -16.90
N VAL A 98 -10.81 0.60 -15.70
CA VAL A 98 -11.93 1.48 -15.32
C VAL A 98 -12.06 2.67 -16.25
N ASP A 99 -10.96 3.34 -16.57
CA ASP A 99 -10.93 4.50 -17.47
C ASP A 99 -11.28 4.12 -18.93
N SER A 100 -11.17 2.84 -19.28
CA SER A 100 -11.54 2.32 -20.61
C SER A 100 -13.00 1.85 -20.72
N LEU A 101 -13.77 1.87 -19.62
CA LEU A 101 -15.18 1.48 -19.65
C LEU A 101 -15.99 2.46 -20.51
N PRO A 102 -16.98 1.96 -21.29
CA PRO A 102 -17.86 2.84 -22.04
C PRO A 102 -18.65 3.76 -21.12
N ALA A 103 -19.13 4.88 -21.66
CA ALA A 103 -20.04 5.74 -20.93
C ALA A 103 -21.30 4.94 -20.52
N LEU A 104 -21.80 5.20 -19.32
CA LEU A 104 -23.02 4.57 -18.85
C LEU A 104 -24.21 5.15 -19.64
N GLU A 105 -24.81 4.32 -20.49
CA GLU A 105 -26.10 4.63 -21.12
C GLU A 105 -27.21 4.39 -20.10
N LEU A 106 -28.01 5.43 -19.84
CA LEU A 106 -29.19 5.35 -18.98
C LEU A 106 -30.43 5.40 -19.87
N GLU A 107 -31.31 4.40 -19.75
CA GLU A 107 -32.65 4.38 -20.38
C GLU A 107 -33.66 5.25 -19.59
#